data_AF-A0A960V9J6-F1
#
_entry.id   AF-A0A960V9J6-F1
#
_cell.length_a   1.000
_cell.length_b   1.000
_cell.length_c   1.000
_cell.angle_alpha   90.00
_cell.angle_beta   90.00
_cell.angle_gamma   90.00
#
_symmetry.space_group_name_H-M   'P 1'
#
loop_
_entity.id
_entity.type
_entity.pdbx_description
1 polymer ?
#
loop_
_entity_poly.entity_id
_entity_poly.type
_entity_poly.pdbx_seq_one_letter_code
_entity_poly.pdbx_strand_id
1 'polypeptide(L)'
;MKDKPLPDPIYVKIESLDHDLNGVAYFNERSYQFKYVLPGDEITFLPLGRGKRRWNKILDKSSDITNAKCKHFSICGGCRGQHIEYDKQFELKTKPIIDYYQNNWSLNLNKFPSEKIFHYRNRMDFAVFPGFVGLREEGNFRKIVDIERCEIQSEKA
;
A
#
# COMPACT_ATOMS: atom_id res chain seq x y z
N MET A 1 3.59 2.16 35.93
CA MET A 1 3.56 1.10 34.91
C MET A 1 4.99 0.80 34.54
N LYS A 2 5.50 -0.41 34.76
CA LYS A 2 6.89 -0.75 34.41
C LYS A 2 7.01 -0.78 32.88
N ASP A 3 7.90 0.03 32.33
CA ASP A 3 8.26 0.00 30.92
C ASP A 3 8.77 -1.39 30.59
N LYS A 4 7.93 -2.14 29.87
CA LYS A 4 8.32 -3.44 29.35
C LYS A 4 9.33 -3.16 28.24
N PRO A 5 10.51 -3.80 28.24
CA PRO A 5 11.51 -3.54 27.21
C PRO A 5 10.87 -3.77 25.84
N LEU A 6 11.12 -2.82 24.92
CA LEU A 6 10.71 -2.99 23.54
C LEU A 6 11.35 -4.27 22.99
N PRO A 7 10.62 -5.06 22.19
CA PRO A 7 11.18 -6.25 21.57
C PRO A 7 12.34 -5.85 20.64
N ASP A 8 13.27 -6.77 20.42
CA ASP A 8 14.38 -6.53 19.49
C ASP A 8 13.86 -6.35 18.05
N PRO A 9 14.52 -5.50 17.25
CA PRO A 9 14.26 -5.40 15.83
C PRO A 9 14.46 -6.73 15.12
N ILE A 10 13.54 -7.06 14.21
CA ILE A 10 13.60 -8.26 13.39
C ILE A 10 13.83 -7.89 11.95
N TYR A 11 14.80 -8.56 11.36
CA TYR A 11 15.10 -8.46 9.94
C TYR A 11 14.32 -9.53 9.17
N VAL A 12 13.65 -9.12 8.09
CA VAL A 12 12.96 -10.03 7.16
C VAL A 12 13.14 -9.58 5.73
N LYS A 13 13.05 -10.54 4.82
CA LYS A 13 12.93 -10.30 3.39
C LYS A 13 11.46 -10.36 2.99
N ILE A 14 11.02 -9.44 2.15
CA ILE A 14 9.67 -9.48 1.57
C ILE A 14 9.64 -10.59 0.52
N GLU A 15 8.69 -11.50 0.67
CA GLU A 15 8.60 -12.70 -0.18
C GLU A 15 7.59 -12.54 -1.31
N SER A 16 6.49 -11.83 -1.06
CA SER A 16 5.37 -11.72 -2.01
C SER A 16 4.57 -10.45 -1.80
N LEU A 17 3.55 -10.24 -2.64
CA LEU A 17 2.54 -9.19 -2.49
C LEU A 17 1.18 -9.84 -2.23
N ASP A 18 0.36 -9.23 -1.37
CA ASP A 18 -1.05 -9.60 -1.20
C ASP A 18 -1.98 -8.87 -2.18
N HIS A 19 -3.28 -9.20 -2.13
CA HIS A 19 -4.31 -8.59 -2.98
C HIS A 19 -4.58 -7.11 -2.64
N ASP A 20 -4.17 -6.66 -1.45
CA ASP A 20 -4.19 -5.26 -1.01
C ASP A 20 -2.92 -4.50 -1.41
N LEU A 21 -2.03 -5.15 -2.18
CA LEU A 21 -0.77 -4.61 -2.70
C LEU A 21 0.25 -4.29 -1.60
N ASN A 22 0.22 -5.04 -0.50
CA ASN A 22 1.24 -4.97 0.55
C ASN A 22 2.28 -6.07 0.33
N GLY A 23 3.54 -5.78 0.65
CA GLY A 23 4.55 -6.83 0.78
C GLY A 23 4.29 -7.70 1.99
N VAL A 24 4.47 -9.00 1.80
CA VAL A 24 4.28 -10.01 2.83
C VAL A 24 5.62 -10.63 3.17
N ALA A 25 5.93 -10.68 4.47
CA ALA A 25 7.02 -11.46 5.01
C ALA A 25 6.52 -12.37 6.14
N TYR A 26 7.26 -13.44 6.40
CA TYR A 26 6.92 -14.41 7.43
C TYR A 26 7.96 -14.40 8.56
N PHE A 27 7.49 -14.40 9.80
CA PHE A 27 8.34 -14.53 10.97
C PHE A 27 7.59 -15.27 12.09
N ASN A 28 8.19 -16.32 12.65
CA ASN A 28 7.57 -17.19 13.67
C ASN A 28 6.16 -17.67 13.25
N GLU A 29 6.06 -18.28 12.06
CA GLU A 29 4.82 -18.84 11.49
C GLU A 29 3.68 -17.82 11.30
N ARG A 30 4.00 -16.52 11.33
CA ARG A 30 3.04 -15.43 11.18
C ARG A 30 3.42 -14.60 9.97
N SER A 31 2.42 -14.29 9.16
CA SER A 31 2.56 -13.29 8.10
C SER A 31 2.47 -11.88 8.67
N TYR A 32 3.20 -10.97 8.03
CA TYR A 32 3.23 -9.56 8.31
C TYR A 32 3.18 -8.77 7.00
N GLN A 33 2.30 -7.77 6.96
CA GLN A 33 2.07 -6.94 5.78
C GLN A 33 2.74 -5.59 5.94
N PHE A 34 3.38 -5.13 4.86
CA PHE A 34 4.14 -3.88 4.82
C PHE A 34 3.73 -3.09 3.58
N LYS A 35 3.50 -1.80 3.75
CA LYS A 35 3.09 -0.90 2.66
C LYS A 35 4.33 -0.45 1.90
N TYR A 36 4.20 -0.25 0.59
CA TYR A 36 5.22 0.40 -0.24
C TYR A 36 6.57 -0.34 -0.32
N VAL A 37 6.52 -1.66 -0.17
CA VAL A 37 7.66 -2.57 -0.31
C VAL A 37 7.33 -3.61 -1.39
N LEU A 38 8.35 -4.15 -2.03
CA LEU A 38 8.26 -5.13 -3.10
C LEU A 38 8.94 -6.45 -2.70
N PRO A 39 8.59 -7.58 -3.34
CA PRO A 39 9.32 -8.83 -3.18
C PRO A 39 10.81 -8.64 -3.48
N GLY A 40 11.66 -9.14 -2.59
CA GLY A 40 13.10 -8.93 -2.64
C GLY A 40 13.61 -7.86 -1.68
N ASP A 41 12.76 -6.93 -1.25
CA ASP A 41 13.12 -5.89 -0.29
C ASP A 41 13.52 -6.49 1.05
N GLU A 42 14.48 -5.86 1.70
CA GLU A 42 14.94 -6.21 3.03
C GLU A 42 14.50 -5.11 4.00
N ILE A 43 13.84 -5.51 5.08
CA ILE A 43 13.28 -4.57 6.04
C ILE A 43 13.61 -5.00 7.46
N THR A 44 13.76 -4.00 8.33
CA THR A 44 13.81 -4.22 9.77
C THR A 44 12.53 -3.69 10.40
N PHE A 45 11.87 -4.49 11.24
CA PHE A 45 10.65 -4.08 11.93
C PHE A 45 10.59 -4.51 13.39
N LEU A 46 9.79 -3.80 14.17
CA LEU A 46 9.50 -4.13 15.58
C LEU A 46 8.11 -4.74 15.72
N PRO A 47 7.95 -6.02 16.12
CA PRO A 47 6.64 -6.61 16.37
C PRO A 47 6.10 -6.19 17.75
N LEU A 48 5.22 -5.19 17.80
CA LEU A 48 4.58 -4.82 19.06
C LEU A 48 3.48 -5.84 19.42
N GLY A 49 3.72 -6.63 20.47
CA GLY A 49 2.87 -7.76 20.86
C GLY A 49 1.83 -7.51 21.97
N ARG A 50 0.68 -8.19 21.81
CA ARG A 50 -0.46 -8.44 22.73
C ARG A 50 -1.62 -7.41 22.74
N GLY A 51 -2.52 -7.50 21.76
CA GLY A 51 -3.88 -6.95 21.87
C GLY A 51 -4.35 -6.16 20.65
N LYS A 52 -5.25 -6.78 19.86
CA LYS A 52 -6.11 -6.25 18.79
C LYS A 52 -5.52 -5.47 17.62
N ARG A 53 -4.29 -4.96 17.64
CA ARG A 53 -3.64 -4.38 16.44
C ARG A 53 -2.15 -4.67 16.49
N ARG A 54 -1.69 -5.67 15.72
CA ARG A 54 -0.25 -5.88 15.51
C ARG A 54 0.27 -4.63 14.78
N TRP A 55 1.10 -3.83 15.45
CA TRP A 55 1.76 -2.70 14.81
C TRP A 55 3.21 -3.08 14.59
N ASN A 56 3.57 -3.28 13.32
CA ASN A 56 4.95 -3.36 12.90
C ASN A 56 5.43 -1.94 12.60
N LYS A 57 6.39 -1.44 13.37
CA LYS A 57 7.10 -0.22 12.99
C LYS A 57 8.25 -0.61 12.08
N ILE A 58 8.20 -0.21 10.81
CA ILE A 58 9.34 -0.31 9.89
C ILE A 58 10.39 0.68 10.38
N LEU A 59 11.61 0.20 10.61
CA LEU A 59 12.75 1.01 11.02
C LEU A 59 13.61 1.41 9.83
N ASP A 60 13.79 0.50 8.88
CA ASP A 60 14.59 0.70 7.68
C ASP A 60 14.10 -0.21 6.54
N LYS A 61 14.35 0.22 5.30
CA LYS A 61 13.98 -0.46 4.05
C LYS A 61 15.10 -0.28 3.03
N SER A 62 15.53 -1.37 2.39
CA SER A 62 16.64 -1.35 1.43
C SER A 62 16.31 -0.90 -0.01
N SER A 63 15.03 -0.73 -0.38
CA SER A 63 14.66 -0.39 -1.76
C SER A 63 13.97 0.95 -1.96
N ASP A 64 14.37 1.61 -3.03
CA ASP A 64 13.76 2.85 -3.51
C ASP A 64 12.41 2.56 -4.19
N ILE A 65 11.46 3.45 -3.96
CA ILE A 65 10.16 3.44 -4.65
C ILE A 65 10.32 4.11 -6.02
N THR A 66 11.14 3.52 -6.88
CA THR A 66 11.62 4.16 -8.13
C THR A 66 10.55 4.28 -9.21
N ASN A 67 9.54 3.43 -9.21
CA ASN A 67 8.57 3.35 -10.32
C ASN A 67 7.29 4.19 -10.11
N ALA A 68 7.15 4.89 -8.99
CA ALA A 68 5.93 5.67 -8.74
C ALA A 68 5.93 6.99 -9.54
N LYS A 69 4.91 7.17 -10.39
CA LYS A 69 4.74 8.40 -11.20
C LYS A 69 4.50 9.65 -10.33
N CYS A 70 3.79 9.51 -9.21
CA CYS A 70 3.44 10.62 -8.33
C CYS A 70 4.56 10.91 -7.32
N LYS A 71 5.07 12.15 -7.30
CA LYS A 71 6.07 12.61 -6.32
C LYS A 71 5.62 12.54 -4.86
N HIS A 72 4.30 12.48 -4.62
CA HIS A 72 3.70 12.38 -3.29
C HIS A 72 3.40 10.94 -2.88
N PHE A 73 3.76 9.94 -3.69
CA PHE A 73 3.49 8.53 -3.40
C PHE A 73 4.16 8.09 -2.09
N SER A 74 3.57 7.10 -1.40
CA SER A 74 3.85 6.66 -0.02
C SER A 74 3.60 7.66 1.12
N ILE A 75 3.66 8.97 0.85
CA ILE A 75 3.39 10.03 1.83
C ILE A 75 1.89 10.37 1.82
N CYS A 76 1.32 10.62 0.64
CA CYS A 76 -0.11 10.81 0.46
C CYS A 76 -0.86 9.46 0.53
N GLY A 77 -1.94 9.39 1.30
CA GLY A 77 -2.74 8.17 1.46
C GLY A 77 -3.67 7.83 0.29
N GLY A 78 -3.54 8.53 -0.84
CA GLY A 78 -4.46 8.36 -1.98
C GLY A 78 -4.20 7.14 -2.85
N CYS A 79 -2.94 6.69 -2.96
CA CYS A 79 -2.54 5.59 -3.84
C CYS A 79 -1.71 4.55 -3.09
N ARG A 80 -2.00 3.26 -3.33
CA ARG A 80 -1.28 2.16 -2.66
C ARG A 80 -0.23 1.47 -3.53
N GLY A 81 -0.45 1.39 -4.84
CA GLY A 81 0.28 0.49 -5.72
C GLY A 81 1.10 1.13 -6.85
N GLN A 82 1.33 2.44 -6.88
CA GLN A 82 1.98 3.06 -8.07
C GLN A 82 3.39 2.53 -8.35
N HIS A 83 4.07 2.02 -7.33
CA HIS A 83 5.36 1.32 -7.42
C HIS A 83 5.30 -0.12 -7.98
N ILE A 84 4.11 -0.64 -8.27
CA ILE A 84 3.88 -1.99 -8.79
C ILE A 84 3.36 -1.84 -10.22
N GLU A 85 3.87 -2.65 -11.16
CA GLU A 85 3.36 -2.68 -12.53
C GLU A 85 1.86 -2.98 -12.57
N TYR A 86 1.12 -2.27 -13.42
CA TYR A 86 -0.34 -2.30 -13.42
C TYR A 86 -0.90 -3.71 -13.64
N ASP A 87 -0.32 -4.48 -14.57
CA ASP A 87 -0.73 -5.85 -14.84
C ASP A 87 -0.61 -6.74 -13.61
N LYS A 88 0.44 -6.52 -12.80
CA LYS A 88 0.62 -7.24 -11.53
C LYS A 88 -0.41 -6.80 -10.49
N GLN A 89 -0.71 -5.51 -10.39
CA GLN A 89 -1.78 -5.03 -9.51
C GLN A 89 -3.13 -5.67 -9.86
N PHE A 90 -3.44 -5.74 -11.17
CA PHE A 90 -4.68 -6.31 -11.67
C PHE A 90 -4.76 -7.81 -11.40
N GLU A 91 -3.68 -8.55 -11.64
CA GLU A 91 -3.58 -9.98 -11.32
C GLU A 91 -3.80 -10.23 -9.82
N LEU A 92 -3.06 -9.53 -8.95
CA LEU A 92 -3.14 -9.70 -7.48
C LEU A 92 -4.56 -9.47 -6.94
N LYS A 93 -5.28 -8.48 -7.50
CA LYS A 93 -6.66 -8.17 -7.10
C LYS A 93 -7.69 -9.15 -7.64
N THR A 94 -7.50 -9.64 -8.87
CA THR A 94 -8.51 -10.47 -9.54
C THR A 94 -8.36 -11.96 -9.23
N LYS A 95 -7.13 -12.44 -9.03
CA LYS A 95 -6.85 -13.87 -8.83
C LYS A 95 -7.64 -14.50 -7.67
N PRO A 96 -7.70 -13.92 -6.45
CA PRO A 96 -8.47 -14.53 -5.36
C PRO A 96 -9.96 -14.66 -5.66
N ILE A 97 -10.52 -13.69 -6.39
CA ILE A 97 -11.93 -13.70 -6.79
C ILE A 97 -12.15 -14.82 -7.82
N ILE A 98 -11.31 -14.88 -8.86
CA ILE A 98 -11.44 -15.90 -9.91
C ILE A 98 -11.27 -17.30 -9.33
N ASP A 99 -10.24 -17.52 -8.53
CA ASP A 99 -9.98 -18.81 -7.89
C ASP A 99 -11.16 -19.22 -6.98
N TYR A 100 -11.77 -18.27 -6.26
CA TYR A 100 -12.95 -18.54 -5.43
C TYR A 100 -14.16 -18.99 -6.27
N TYR A 101 -14.51 -18.27 -7.34
CA TYR A 101 -15.66 -18.62 -8.18
C TYR A 101 -15.44 -19.91 -8.97
N GLN A 102 -14.21 -20.14 -9.45
CA GLN A 102 -13.86 -21.36 -10.14
C GLN A 102 -13.93 -22.58 -9.21
N ASN A 103 -13.40 -22.48 -7.99
CA ASN A 103 -13.35 -23.63 -7.07
C ASN A 103 -14.71 -23.96 -6.43
N ASN A 104 -15.55 -22.96 -6.18
CA ASN A 104 -16.85 -23.17 -5.52
C ASN A 104 -17.99 -23.43 -6.51
N TRP A 105 -17.89 -22.89 -7.73
CA TRP A 105 -19.00 -22.92 -8.70
C TRP A 105 -18.58 -23.29 -10.12
N SER A 106 -17.31 -23.59 -10.40
CA SER A 106 -16.80 -23.89 -11.75
C SER A 106 -17.08 -22.78 -12.77
N LEU A 107 -17.16 -21.53 -12.29
CA LEU A 107 -17.44 -20.36 -13.13
C LEU A 107 -16.15 -19.65 -13.54
N ASN A 108 -15.96 -19.49 -14.84
CA ASN A 108 -14.89 -18.68 -15.41
C ASN A 108 -15.36 -17.23 -15.57
N LEU A 109 -14.69 -16.29 -14.89
CA LEU A 109 -15.01 -14.87 -14.94
C LEU A 109 -14.16 -14.14 -15.98
N ASN A 110 -14.81 -13.26 -16.75
CA ASN A 110 -14.10 -12.33 -17.64
C ASN A 110 -13.43 -11.21 -16.83
N LYS A 111 -12.25 -10.80 -17.30
CA LYS A 111 -11.44 -9.74 -16.68
C LYS A 111 -11.42 -8.51 -17.58
N PHE A 112 -11.74 -7.35 -17.02
CA PHE A 112 -11.71 -6.07 -17.73
C PHE A 112 -10.77 -5.11 -16.99
N PRO A 113 -9.51 -4.97 -17.43
CA PRO A 113 -8.62 -3.95 -16.88
C PRO A 113 -9.12 -2.54 -17.24
N SER A 114 -8.71 -1.56 -16.46
CA SER A 114 -8.98 -0.15 -16.78
C SER A 114 -8.16 0.27 -17.98
N GLU A 115 -8.79 0.93 -18.95
CA GLU A 115 -8.09 1.53 -20.10
C GLU A 115 -7.19 2.70 -19.67
N LYS A 116 -7.57 3.41 -18.59
CA LYS A 116 -6.83 4.54 -18.04
C LYS A 116 -6.41 4.27 -16.60
N ILE A 117 -5.11 4.22 -16.36
CA ILE A 117 -4.51 3.95 -15.05
C ILE A 117 -4.06 5.23 -14.33
N PHE A 118 -4.00 6.35 -15.06
CA PHE A 118 -3.76 7.70 -14.57
C PHE A 118 -4.84 8.65 -15.11
N HIS A 119 -4.99 9.82 -14.46
CA HIS A 119 -5.96 10.85 -14.84
C HIS A 119 -7.41 10.35 -15.00
N TYR A 120 -7.79 9.31 -14.27
CA TYR A 120 -9.10 8.67 -14.39
C TYR A 120 -10.16 9.23 -13.43
N ARG A 121 -9.74 9.92 -12.35
CA ARG A 121 -10.68 10.49 -11.38
C ARG A 121 -11.29 11.77 -11.94
N ASN A 122 -12.60 11.77 -12.11
CA ASN A 122 -13.39 12.93 -12.51
C ASN A 122 -13.72 13.88 -11.34
N ARG A 123 -13.59 13.41 -10.09
CA ARG A 123 -13.81 14.18 -8.88
C ARG A 123 -12.70 13.94 -7.85
N MET A 124 -12.23 15.03 -7.26
CA MET A 124 -11.32 15.05 -6.12
C MET A 124 -11.84 15.98 -5.04
N ASP A 125 -11.79 15.53 -3.79
CA ASP A 125 -12.12 16.36 -2.64
C ASP A 125 -10.81 16.73 -1.93
N PHE A 126 -10.30 17.94 -2.23
CA PHE A 126 -9.09 18.47 -1.60
C PHE A 126 -9.40 19.08 -0.23
N ALA A 127 -8.48 18.91 0.72
CA ALA A 127 -8.49 19.66 1.96
C ALA A 127 -7.84 21.03 1.72
N VAL A 128 -8.52 22.09 2.15
CA VAL A 128 -8.09 23.48 1.94
C VAL A 128 -7.80 24.13 3.28
N PHE A 129 -6.59 24.64 3.45
CA PHE A 129 -6.16 25.40 4.62
C PHE A 129 -5.44 26.69 4.16
N PRO A 130 -5.32 27.72 5.01
CA PRO A 130 -4.55 28.91 4.65
C PRO A 130 -3.11 28.54 4.26
N GLY A 131 -2.76 28.75 2.99
CA GLY A 131 -1.42 28.55 2.45
C GLY A 131 -1.12 27.17 1.85
N PHE A 132 -2.02 26.17 1.94
CA PHE A 132 -1.81 24.87 1.26
C PHE A 132 -3.13 24.16 0.91
N VAL A 133 -3.11 23.40 -0.19
CA VAL A 133 -4.23 22.59 -0.67
C VAL A 133 -3.72 21.17 -0.92
N GLY A 134 -4.38 20.19 -0.33
CA GLY A 134 -3.77 18.87 -0.25
C GLY A 134 -4.70 17.72 0.01
N LEU A 135 -4.08 16.57 0.26
CA LEU A 135 -4.74 15.32 0.60
C LEU A 135 -4.18 14.79 1.92
N ARG A 136 -4.91 13.89 2.58
CA ARG A 136 -4.46 13.33 3.86
C ARG A 136 -3.21 12.49 3.71
N GLU A 137 -2.33 12.59 4.70
CA GLU A 137 -1.15 11.74 4.84
C GLU A 137 -1.57 10.28 5.11
N GLU A 138 -0.78 9.34 4.59
CA GLU A 138 -1.02 7.92 4.80
C GLU A 138 -1.00 7.58 6.30
N GLY A 139 -2.07 6.93 6.76
CA GLY A 139 -2.20 6.52 8.16
C GLY A 139 -2.42 7.66 9.16
N ASN A 140 -2.47 8.92 8.72
CA ASN A 140 -2.62 10.07 9.60
C ASN A 140 -3.67 11.07 9.07
N PHE A 141 -4.92 10.87 9.49
CA PHE A 141 -6.05 11.67 9.04
C PHE A 141 -6.00 13.15 9.44
N ARG A 142 -5.13 13.52 10.40
CA ARG A 142 -4.97 14.88 10.92
C ARG A 142 -3.93 15.69 10.15
N LYS A 143 -3.04 15.03 9.41
CA LYS A 143 -1.98 15.68 8.65
C LYS A 143 -2.34 15.71 7.17
N ILE A 144 -2.08 16.86 6.56
CA ILE A 144 -2.28 17.10 5.14
C ILE A 144 -0.90 17.12 4.48
N VAL A 145 -0.83 16.45 3.33
CA VAL A 145 0.27 16.55 2.37
C VAL A 145 -0.13 17.63 1.39
N ASP A 146 0.68 18.67 1.25
CA ASP A 146 0.47 19.69 0.22
C ASP A 146 0.67 19.05 -1.17
N ILE A 147 -0.34 19.15 -2.03
CA ILE A 147 -0.38 18.47 -3.33
C ILE A 147 -0.47 19.51 -4.44
N GLU A 148 0.60 19.67 -5.20
CA GLU A 148 0.59 20.51 -6.41
C GLU A 148 -0.13 19.83 -7.58
N ARG A 149 0.06 18.51 -7.71
CA ARG A 149 -0.54 17.70 -8.79
C ARG A 149 -0.87 16.31 -8.29
N CYS A 150 -2.05 15.82 -8.66
CA CYS A 150 -2.47 14.44 -8.43
C CYS A 150 -2.51 13.69 -9.76
N GLU A 151 -1.58 12.74 -9.98
CA GLU A 151 -1.46 11.99 -11.24
C GLU A 151 -2.67 11.10 -11.59
N ILE A 152 -3.59 10.88 -10.64
CA ILE A 152 -4.85 10.16 -10.89
C ILE A 152 -6.03 11.10 -11.13
N GLN A 153 -5.89 12.39 -10.88
CA GLN A 153 -6.93 13.39 -11.16
C GLN A 153 -6.94 13.72 -12.65
N SER A 154 -8.14 13.75 -13.24
CA SER A 154 -8.36 14.19 -14.61
C SER A 154 -7.87 15.63 -14.79
N GLU A 155 -7.23 15.90 -15.93
CA GLU A 155 -6.77 17.25 -16.28
C GLU A 155 -7.92 18.17 -16.71
N LYS A 156 -9.09 17.61 -17.01
CA LYS A 156 -10.28 18.34 -17.49
C LYS A 156 -11.31 18.67 -16.40
N ALA A 157 -10.89 18.62 -15.14
CA ALA A 157 -11.78 18.78 -13.99
C ALA A 157 -12.14 20.24 -13.71
#